data_AF-A0A0Q5TBT1-F1
#
_entry.id   AF-A0A0Q5TBT1-F1
#
_cell.length_a   1.000
_cell.length_b   1.000
_cell.length_c   1.000
_cell.angle_alpha   90.00
_cell.angle_beta   90.00
_cell.angle_gamma   90.00
#
_symmetry.space_group_name_H-M   'P 1'
#
loop_
_entity.id
_entity.type
_entity.pdbx_description
1 polymer ?
#
loop_
_entity_poly.entity_id
_entity_poly.type
_entity_poly.pdbx_seq_one_letter_code
_entity_poly.pdbx_strand_id
1 'polypeptide(L)'
;MQTSNGKGVDSNADSVNPTHDARHASNTSTPLTDSQAEFWYLIECQGCKELAQSLKMVHDLALYHSDVPFDTAEKSALFDVNLLVEGFQKMGAEI
;
A
#
# COMPACT_ATOMS: atom_id res chain seq x y z
N MET A 1 59.15 43.34 -10.87
CA MET A 1 58.16 44.20 -11.52
C MET A 1 56.84 43.96 -10.81
N GLN A 2 56.30 45.03 -10.22
CA GLN A 2 55.06 45.04 -9.44
C GLN A 2 53.91 45.39 -10.39
N THR A 3 52.84 44.61 -10.39
CA THR A 3 51.59 44.97 -11.09
C THR A 3 50.47 45.21 -10.09
N SER A 4 49.71 46.25 -10.43
CA SER A 4 48.75 46.98 -9.62
C SER A 4 47.36 46.34 -9.64
N ASN A 5 46.70 46.43 -8.49
CA ASN A 5 45.26 46.36 -8.20
C ASN A 5 44.29 46.28 -9.39
N GLY A 6 43.49 45.22 -9.39
CA GLY A 6 42.13 45.20 -9.94
C GLY A 6 41.14 44.88 -8.82
N LYS A 7 40.46 45.91 -8.31
CA LYS A 7 39.37 45.79 -7.35
C LYS A 7 38.10 45.41 -8.11
N GLY A 8 37.70 44.14 -8.03
CA GLY A 8 36.44 43.62 -8.53
C GLY A 8 35.46 43.44 -7.38
N VAL A 9 34.32 44.09 -7.51
CA VAL A 9 33.16 44.19 -6.60
C VAL A 9 32.67 42.85 -6.06
N ASP A 10 32.28 42.87 -4.78
CA ASP A 10 31.45 41.89 -4.08
C ASP A 10 30.31 41.33 -4.95
N SER A 11 30.00 40.04 -4.83
CA SER A 11 28.61 39.59 -4.59
C SER A 11 28.52 38.06 -4.48
N ASN A 12 27.89 37.65 -3.39
CA ASN A 12 27.24 36.36 -3.14
C ASN A 12 28.09 35.10 -3.26
N ALA A 13 28.52 34.64 -2.08
CA ALA A 13 28.46 33.24 -1.76
C ALA A 13 27.01 32.76 -1.93
N ASP A 14 26.66 32.28 -3.12
CA ASP A 14 25.51 31.42 -3.31
C ASP A 14 25.81 30.16 -2.49
N SER A 15 25.29 30.13 -1.25
CA SER A 15 25.31 28.95 -0.43
C SER A 15 24.60 27.86 -1.23
N VAL A 16 25.40 26.94 -1.75
CA VAL A 16 24.96 25.76 -2.47
C VAL A 16 23.88 25.12 -1.61
N ASN A 17 22.65 25.24 -2.12
CA ASN A 17 21.46 24.58 -1.63
C ASN A 17 21.84 23.16 -1.17
N PRO A 18 21.51 22.71 0.06
CA PRO A 18 21.70 21.31 0.39
C PRO A 18 20.78 20.56 -0.57
N THR A 19 21.39 20.02 -1.61
CA THR A 19 20.74 19.10 -2.54
C THR A 19 20.44 17.91 -1.65
N HIS A 20 19.22 17.90 -1.11
CA HIS A 20 18.71 16.84 -0.27
C HIS A 20 18.92 15.57 -1.08
N ASP A 21 19.91 14.78 -0.68
CA ASP A 21 20.40 13.66 -1.44
C ASP A 21 19.30 12.60 -1.48
N ALA A 22 18.46 12.67 -2.52
CA ALA A 22 17.35 11.75 -2.73
C ALA A 22 17.83 10.31 -2.96
N ARG A 23 19.15 10.07 -3.05
CA ARG A 23 19.76 8.74 -3.12
C ARG A 23 19.56 7.90 -1.86
N HIS A 24 19.09 8.51 -0.77
CA HIS A 24 18.72 7.81 0.47
C HIS A 24 17.21 7.71 0.72
N ALA A 25 16.36 8.10 -0.25
CA ALA A 25 14.94 7.74 -0.21
C ALA A 25 14.78 6.26 -0.57
N SER A 26 15.31 5.40 0.29
CA SER A 26 15.06 3.96 0.29
C SER A 26 13.61 3.77 0.70
N ASN A 27 12.69 3.90 -0.27
CA ASN A 27 11.30 3.45 -0.15
C ASN A 27 11.27 1.91 -0.17
N THR A 28 12.18 1.26 0.54
CA THR A 28 12.14 -0.18 0.77
C THR A 28 10.97 -0.41 1.69
N SER A 29 9.89 -0.97 1.15
CA SER A 29 8.77 -1.48 1.93
C SER A 29 9.32 -2.21 3.14
N THR A 30 8.83 -1.88 4.33
CA THR A 30 9.16 -2.62 5.54
C THR A 30 8.95 -4.12 5.27
N PRO A 31 9.94 -4.98 5.53
CA PRO A 31 9.78 -6.41 5.37
C PRO A 31 8.55 -6.90 6.14
N LEU A 32 7.83 -7.86 5.57
CA LEU A 32 6.73 -8.51 6.26
C LEU A 32 7.23 -9.12 7.56
N THR A 33 6.42 -9.06 8.61
CA THR A 33 6.67 -9.88 9.80
C THR A 33 6.49 -11.35 9.46
N ASP A 34 7.10 -12.25 10.25
CA ASP A 34 6.99 -13.70 10.02
C ASP A 34 5.53 -14.16 9.95
N SER A 35 4.66 -13.63 10.83
CA SER A 35 3.23 -13.92 10.83
C SER A 35 2.49 -13.44 9.57
N GLN A 36 2.90 -12.32 8.98
CA GLN A 36 2.32 -11.83 7.74
C GLN A 36 2.77 -12.69 6.55
N ALA A 37 4.04 -13.11 6.53
CA ALA A 37 4.57 -14.00 5.51
C ALA A 37 3.91 -15.40 5.57
N GLU A 38 3.71 -15.94 6.76
CA GLU A 38 3.00 -17.21 6.95
C GLU A 38 1.55 -17.12 6.47
N PHE A 39 0.85 -16.04 6.83
CA PHE A 39 -0.51 -15.83 6.36
C PHE A 39 -0.58 -15.66 4.83
N TRP A 40 0.37 -14.94 4.25
CA TRP A 40 0.48 -14.80 2.80
C TRP A 40 0.68 -16.14 2.10
N TYR A 41 1.56 -16.99 2.65
CA TYR A 41 1.77 -18.34 2.14
C TYR A 41 0.49 -19.18 2.13
N LEU A 42 -0.36 -19.07 3.17
CA LEU A 42 -1.65 -19.75 3.21
C LEU A 42 -2.62 -19.25 2.11
N ILE A 43 -2.66 -17.93 1.89
CA ILE A 43 -3.48 -17.33 0.82
C ILE A 43 -3.03 -17.84 -0.56
N GLU A 44 -1.72 -17.87 -0.81
CA GLU A 44 -1.17 -18.38 -2.07
C GLU A 44 -1.49 -19.87 -2.28
N CYS A 45 -1.37 -20.68 -1.23
CA CYS A 45 -1.68 -22.11 -1.30
C CYS A 45 -3.16 -22.38 -1.62
N GLN A 46 -4.07 -21.58 -1.05
CA GLN A 46 -5.51 -21.74 -1.25
C GLN A 46 -5.96 -21.22 -2.63
N GLY A 47 -5.31 -20.17 -3.13
CA GLY A 47 -5.65 -19.50 -4.37
C GLY A 47 -6.57 -18.29 -4.17
N CYS A 48 -6.17 -17.14 -4.74
CA CYS A 48 -6.90 -15.87 -4.58
C CYS A 48 -8.31 -15.94 -5.18
N LYS A 49 -8.48 -16.64 -6.31
CA LYS A 49 -9.78 -16.78 -6.97
C LYS A 49 -10.75 -17.62 -6.14
N GLU A 50 -10.25 -18.72 -5.59
CA GLU A 50 -11.00 -19.65 -4.75
C GLU A 50 -11.43 -18.97 -3.44
N LEU A 51 -10.54 -18.20 -2.82
CA LEU A 51 -10.85 -17.38 -1.64
C LEU A 51 -11.89 -16.30 -1.95
N ALA A 52 -11.72 -15.55 -3.04
CA ALA A 52 -12.70 -14.54 -3.46
C ALA A 52 -14.09 -15.15 -3.68
N GLN A 53 -14.15 -16.30 -4.35
CA GLN A 53 -15.42 -16.99 -4.61
C GLN A 53 -16.06 -17.50 -3.31
N SER A 54 -15.26 -18.04 -2.39
CA SER A 54 -15.74 -18.52 -1.10
C SER A 54 -16.29 -17.38 -0.23
N LEU A 55 -15.58 -16.27 -0.13
CA LEU A 55 -16.03 -15.09 0.61
C LEU A 55 -17.27 -14.46 -0.01
N LYS A 56 -17.33 -14.37 -1.35
CA LYS A 56 -18.52 -13.88 -2.06
C LYS A 56 -19.73 -14.76 -1.77
N MET A 57 -19.56 -16.08 -1.76
CA MET A 57 -20.65 -17.00 -1.44
C MET A 57 -21.18 -16.77 -0.02
N VAL A 58 -20.31 -16.60 0.97
CA VAL A 58 -20.71 -16.31 2.37
C VAL A 58 -21.40 -14.94 2.46
N HIS A 59 -20.85 -13.94 1.78
CA HIS A 59 -21.45 -12.60 1.70
C HIS A 59 -22.86 -12.65 1.12
N ASP A 60 -23.04 -13.30 -0.04
CA ASP A 60 -24.33 -13.39 -0.71
C ASP A 60 -25.33 -14.23 0.10
N LEU A 61 -24.85 -15.26 0.81
CA LEU A 61 -25.66 -16.03 1.75
C LEU A 61 -26.20 -15.15 2.87
N ALA A 62 -25.35 -14.37 3.52
CA ALA A 62 -25.79 -13.45 4.55
C ALA A 62 -26.73 -12.39 3.97
N LEU A 63 -26.36 -11.75 2.85
CA LEU A 63 -27.11 -10.62 2.31
C LEU A 63 -28.51 -11.00 1.79
N TYR A 64 -28.65 -12.15 1.14
CA TYR A 64 -29.88 -12.52 0.41
C TYR A 64 -30.66 -13.68 1.03
N HIS A 65 -30.03 -14.46 1.90
CA HIS A 65 -30.64 -15.66 2.47
C HIS A 65 -30.75 -15.62 4.01
N SER A 66 -30.37 -14.51 4.64
CA SER A 66 -30.63 -14.27 6.06
C SER A 66 -32.07 -13.77 6.28
N ASP A 67 -32.79 -14.43 7.20
CA ASP A 67 -34.06 -13.92 7.73
C ASP A 67 -33.86 -12.85 8.82
N VAL A 68 -32.61 -12.58 9.21
CA VAL A 68 -32.26 -11.61 10.25
C VAL A 68 -31.97 -10.25 9.60
N PRO A 69 -32.65 -9.17 10.04
CA PRO A 69 -32.36 -7.82 9.56
C PRO A 69 -31.00 -7.32 10.08
N PHE A 70 -30.28 -6.59 9.23
CA PHE A 70 -28.97 -6.03 9.59
C PHE A 70 -29.05 -4.61 10.15
N ASP A 71 -28.42 -4.45 11.30
CA ASP A 71 -28.05 -3.19 11.89
C ASP A 71 -26.82 -2.56 11.18
N THR A 72 -26.33 -1.46 11.74
CA THR A 72 -25.20 -0.73 11.17
C THR A 72 -23.88 -1.51 11.28
N ALA A 73 -23.66 -2.23 12.37
CA ALA A 73 -22.44 -3.02 12.57
C ALA A 73 -22.42 -4.23 11.62
N GLU A 74 -23.53 -4.92 11.45
CA GLU A 74 -23.60 -6.05 10.50
C GLU A 74 -23.42 -5.60 9.05
N LYS A 75 -23.96 -4.43 8.68
CA LYS A 75 -23.71 -3.83 7.35
C LYS A 75 -22.25 -3.48 7.14
N SER A 76 -21.58 -2.94 8.17
CA SER A 76 -20.14 -2.66 8.09
C SER A 76 -19.33 -3.93 7.91
N ALA A 77 -19.66 -4.99 8.65
CA ALA A 77 -18.98 -6.28 8.53
C ALA A 77 -19.16 -6.90 7.13
N LEU A 78 -20.37 -6.83 6.55
CA LEU A 78 -20.61 -7.29 5.18
C LEU A 78 -19.80 -6.47 4.15
N PHE A 79 -19.70 -5.16 4.35
CA PHE A 79 -18.86 -4.31 3.52
C PHE A 79 -17.38 -4.72 3.59
N ASP A 80 -16.86 -4.99 4.78
CA ASP A 80 -15.47 -5.43 4.96
C ASP A 80 -15.21 -6.77 4.27
N VAL A 81 -16.17 -7.71 4.32
CA VAL A 81 -16.08 -8.97 3.57
C VAL A 81 -16.06 -8.73 2.06
N ASN A 82 -16.91 -7.84 1.54
CA ASN A 82 -16.90 -7.49 0.13
C ASN A 82 -15.57 -6.82 -0.30
N LEU A 83 -14.99 -5.98 0.56
CA LEU A 83 -13.67 -5.39 0.31
C LEU A 83 -12.58 -6.47 0.16
N LEU A 84 -12.61 -7.51 1.00
CA LEU A 84 -11.69 -8.64 0.88
C LEU A 84 -11.90 -9.41 -0.44
N VAL A 85 -13.16 -9.64 -0.84
CA VAL A 85 -13.48 -10.27 -2.14
C VAL A 85 -12.83 -9.49 -3.29
N GLU A 86 -13.01 -8.17 -3.32
CA GLU A 86 -12.41 -7.32 -4.35
C GLU A 86 -10.88 -7.33 -4.32
N GLY A 87 -10.29 -7.33 -3.12
CA GLY A 87 -8.84 -7.43 -2.93
C GLY A 87 -8.28 -8.72 -3.54
N PHE A 88 -8.88 -9.87 -3.22
CA PHE A 88 -8.47 -11.16 -3.76
C PHE A 88 -8.71 -11.28 -5.28
N GLN A 89 -9.79 -10.69 -5.80
CA GLN A 89 -10.04 -10.67 -7.24
C GLN A 89 -8.96 -9.87 -8.00
N LYS A 90 -8.54 -8.73 -7.46
CA LYS A 90 -7.45 -7.92 -8.04
C LYS A 90 -6.14 -8.69 -8.02
N MET A 91 -5.79 -9.28 -6.88
CA MET A 91 -4.58 -10.10 -6.74
C MET A 91 -4.56 -11.30 -7.70
N GLY A 92 -5.70 -11.96 -7.90
CA GLY A 92 -5.81 -13.08 -8.85
C GLY A 92 -5.83 -12.66 -10.32
N ALA A 93 -6.06 -11.38 -10.63
CA ALA A 93 -6.07 -10.84 -12.00
C ALA A 93 -4.69 -10.34 -12.47
N GLU A 94 -3.74 -10.16 -11.55
CA GLU A 94 -2.37 -9.72 -11.84
C GLU A 94 -1.41 -10.87 -12.21
N ILE A 95 -1.94 -12.08 -12.46
CA ILE A 95 -1.18 -13.29 -12.83
C ILE A 95 -1.28 -13.57 -14.34
#